data_AF-A0A345D8M1-F1
#
_entry.id   AF-A0A345D8M1-F1
#
_cell.length_a   1.000
_cell.length_b   1.000
_cell.length_c   1.000
_cell.angle_alpha   90.00
_cell.angle_beta   90.00
_cell.angle_gamma   90.00
#
_symmetry.space_group_name_H-M   'P 1'
#
loop_
_entity.id
_entity.type
_entity.pdbx_description
1 polymer ?
#
loop_
_entity_poly.entity_id
_entity_poly.type
_entity_poly.pdbx_seq_one_letter_code
_entity_poly.pdbx_strand_id
1 'polypeptide(L)'
;MLVFWQSCLNQLKKELTPQQFKAWITPLSAVEYDEKSMVLKINAPSRIKADACGRQFGERLHTLAHEYWGHPVQVVFVVSAKGHPKPSPLTSINTPASSTANAAQFAQHLAAPSAAAASSAPSSASIEAQIKADEANALAFKQSNLEEELSFNSLVTGKANQLAKMIAYEVVEQPGRKYNPFFIYGGVGVGKTHLMHAIGNAVLEHSPSKKVRYLFANTYVSEIVKAYQNNKFDEFKTYYQNLDMLLIDDIQFFGDGKKEGTQFAFFELFESLIRDNKQIIITSDRYPKALEGIQERLRSRFESGISIEIEPPELEMRVGILLKKADQEGIALSESVAFFIAKLLRANVRELEGALRKVIAYSRFHKQEITVDSTKSALKDLLNNNQDQISIESIQKVVADYYKISLVDMYSKKRPKNIAFPRQIAMYLVKELTQKSLPEIGASFGGRDHTTVLHAVRKINEDKRVDTKLNHELHLLEQILKG
;
A
#
# COMPACT_ATOMS: atom_id res chain seq x y z
N MET A 1 -30.29 11.19 24.22
CA MET A 1 -29.28 10.30 23.58
C MET A 1 -29.83 9.43 22.46
N LEU A 2 -30.77 8.51 22.71
CA LEU A 2 -31.32 7.63 21.66
C LEU A 2 -31.98 8.38 20.48
N VAL A 3 -32.74 9.44 20.78
CA VAL A 3 -33.42 10.27 19.76
C VAL A 3 -32.42 11.01 18.87
N PHE A 4 -31.39 11.63 19.48
CA PHE A 4 -30.29 12.26 18.75
C PHE A 4 -29.57 11.25 17.84
N TRP A 5 -29.15 10.11 18.39
CA TRP A 5 -28.38 9.13 17.62
C TRP A 5 -29.18 8.58 16.44
N GLN A 6 -30.48 8.31 16.61
CA GLN A 6 -31.35 7.93 15.50
C GLN A 6 -31.46 9.03 14.43
N SER A 7 -31.54 10.30 14.82
CA SER A 7 -31.52 11.42 13.89
C SER A 7 -30.22 11.46 13.08
N CYS A 8 -29.07 11.32 13.75
CA CYS A 8 -27.76 11.26 13.09
C CYS A 8 -27.66 10.07 12.12
N LEU A 9 -28.11 8.89 12.53
CA LEU A 9 -28.10 7.70 11.68
C LEU A 9 -28.98 7.91 10.43
N ASN A 10 -30.16 8.51 10.57
CA ASN A 10 -31.04 8.79 9.43
C ASN A 10 -30.44 9.79 8.45
N GLN A 11 -29.73 10.80 8.95
CA GLN A 11 -29.06 11.80 8.12
C GLN A 11 -27.85 11.21 7.39
N LEU A 12 -26.98 10.50 8.11
CA LEU A 12 -25.80 9.83 7.54
C LEU A 12 -26.18 8.73 6.53
N LYS A 13 -27.34 8.07 6.69
CA LYS A 13 -27.84 7.07 5.73
C LYS A 13 -28.25 7.67 4.39
N LYS A 14 -28.63 8.95 4.35
CA LYS A 14 -28.94 9.68 3.10
C LYS A 14 -27.67 10.16 2.40
N GLU A 15 -26.60 10.40 3.15
CA GLU A 15 -25.36 10.99 2.65
C GLU A 15 -24.33 9.92 2.21
N LEU A 16 -24.42 8.71 2.77
CA LEU A 16 -23.46 7.64 2.52
C LEU A 16 -24.06 6.51 1.68
N THR A 17 -23.20 5.83 0.91
CA THR A 17 -23.60 4.59 0.23
C THR A 17 -24.00 3.51 1.25
N PRO A 18 -24.89 2.56 0.90
CA PRO A 18 -25.29 1.49 1.81
C PRO A 18 -24.12 0.68 2.37
N GLN A 19 -23.07 0.48 1.56
CA GLN A 19 -21.87 -0.26 1.96
C GLN A 19 -21.02 0.53 2.96
N GLN A 20 -20.83 1.84 2.74
CA GLN A 20 -20.12 2.72 3.68
C GLN A 20 -20.88 2.84 5.01
N PHE A 21 -22.20 3.03 4.96
CA PHE A 21 -23.01 3.14 6.17
C PHE A 21 -22.96 1.87 7.03
N LYS A 22 -23.01 0.69 6.38
CA LYS A 22 -22.91 -0.60 7.06
C LYS A 22 -21.52 -0.83 7.66
N ALA A 23 -20.46 -0.46 6.96
CA ALA A 23 -19.08 -0.69 7.40
C ALA A 23 -18.63 0.25 8.52
N TRP A 24 -18.99 1.54 8.43
CA TRP A 24 -18.41 2.59 9.26
C TRP A 24 -19.35 3.13 10.33
N ILE A 25 -20.63 3.33 10.02
CA ILE A 25 -21.56 4.00 10.93
C ILE A 25 -22.33 3.00 11.81
N THR A 26 -22.79 1.90 11.22
CA THR A 26 -23.57 0.87 11.94
C THR A 26 -22.87 0.28 13.18
N PRO A 27 -21.53 0.09 13.20
CA PRO A 27 -20.83 -0.43 14.37
C PRO A 27 -20.68 0.57 15.53
N LEU A 28 -21.05 1.84 15.33
CA LEU A 28 -20.91 2.89 16.34
C LEU A 28 -22.18 3.02 17.19
N SER A 29 -22.02 3.37 18.47
CA SER A 29 -23.13 3.68 19.37
C SER A 29 -22.84 4.91 20.21
N ALA A 30 -23.79 5.85 20.28
CA ALA A 30 -23.66 6.97 21.22
C ALA A 30 -23.81 6.48 22.67
N VAL A 31 -22.82 6.79 23.51
CA VAL A 31 -22.74 6.30 24.89
C VAL A 31 -23.39 7.29 25.84
N GLU A 32 -22.86 8.52 25.83
CA GLU A 32 -23.16 9.53 26.85
C GLU A 32 -22.89 10.91 26.25
N TYR A 33 -23.69 11.88 26.64
CA TYR A 33 -23.43 13.30 26.40
C TYR A 33 -23.41 13.99 27.75
N ASP A 34 -22.30 14.66 28.05
CA ASP A 34 -22.13 15.42 29.28
C ASP A 34 -22.44 16.90 29.00
N GLU A 35 -23.57 17.37 29.52
CA GLU A 35 -24.06 18.75 29.37
C GLU A 35 -23.14 19.79 30.01
N LYS A 36 -22.33 19.42 31.01
CA LYS A 36 -21.42 20.36 31.68
C LYS A 36 -20.13 20.57 30.91
N SER A 37 -19.59 19.49 30.31
CA SER A 37 -18.35 19.54 29.55
C SER A 37 -18.57 19.69 28.04
N MET A 38 -19.82 19.62 27.57
CA MET A 38 -20.21 19.66 26.15
C MET A 38 -19.54 18.56 25.32
N VAL A 39 -19.28 17.39 25.92
CA VAL A 39 -18.61 16.25 25.27
C VAL A 39 -19.62 15.14 24.98
N LEU A 40 -19.69 14.73 23.72
CA LEU A 40 -20.40 13.55 23.25
C LEU A 40 -19.43 12.37 23.10
N LYS A 41 -19.66 11.28 23.82
CA LYS A 41 -18.89 10.03 23.70
C LYS A 41 -19.57 9.06 22.75
N ILE A 42 -18.87 8.65 21.70
CA ILE A 42 -19.32 7.63 20.75
C ILE A 42 -18.44 6.38 20.91
N ASN A 43 -19.06 5.23 21.19
CA ASN A 43 -18.36 3.97 21.28
C ASN A 43 -18.07 3.41 19.89
N ALA A 44 -16.83 2.99 19.71
CA ALA A 44 -16.37 2.21 18.56
C ALA A 44 -15.89 0.83 19.03
N PRO A 45 -16.04 -0.22 18.19
CA PRO A 45 -15.71 -1.59 18.58
C PRO A 45 -14.20 -1.84 18.71
N SER A 46 -13.34 -0.96 18.18
CA SER A 46 -11.89 -1.00 18.34
C SER A 46 -11.29 0.40 18.26
N ARG A 47 -10.08 0.59 18.81
CA ARG A 47 -9.36 1.88 18.78
C ARG A 47 -9.04 2.32 17.35
N ILE A 48 -8.72 1.37 16.49
CA ILE A 48 -8.49 1.63 15.07
C ILE A 48 -9.76 2.17 14.39
N LYS A 49 -10.93 1.58 14.68
CA LYS A 49 -12.21 2.10 14.18
C LYS A 49 -12.56 3.46 14.77
N ALA A 50 -12.24 3.71 16.04
CA ALA A 50 -12.38 5.03 16.65
C ALA A 50 -11.57 6.08 15.88
N ASP A 51 -10.28 5.80 15.64
CA ASP A 51 -9.36 6.73 14.96
C ASP A 51 -9.69 6.91 13.47
N ALA A 52 -10.17 5.85 12.80
CA ALA A 52 -10.61 5.93 11.41
C ALA A 52 -11.93 6.70 11.27
N CYS A 53 -12.91 6.43 12.13
CA CYS A 53 -14.19 7.15 12.11
C CYS A 53 -14.02 8.61 12.53
N GLY A 54 -13.14 8.89 13.49
CA GLY A 54 -12.78 10.26 13.87
C GLY A 54 -12.19 11.04 12.70
N ARG A 55 -11.24 10.45 11.97
CA ARG A 55 -10.62 11.10 10.80
C ARG A 55 -11.60 11.30 9.63
N GLN A 56 -12.45 10.32 9.37
CA GLN A 56 -13.31 10.34 8.18
C GLN A 56 -14.66 11.03 8.40
N PHE A 57 -15.25 10.90 9.58
CA PHE A 57 -16.62 11.35 9.88
C PHE A 57 -16.70 12.27 11.10
N GLY A 58 -15.59 12.56 11.78
CA GLY A 58 -15.54 13.40 12.98
C GLY A 58 -16.16 14.76 12.74
N GLU A 59 -15.66 15.51 11.74
CA GLU A 59 -16.20 16.83 11.34
C GLU A 59 -17.72 16.79 11.12
N ARG A 60 -18.21 15.78 10.39
CA ARG A 60 -19.65 15.66 10.10
C ARG A 60 -20.47 15.39 11.36
N LEU A 61 -19.97 14.55 12.26
CA LEU A 61 -20.63 14.25 13.54
C LEU A 61 -20.62 15.47 14.47
N HIS A 62 -19.56 16.28 14.46
CA HIS A 62 -19.53 17.56 15.17
C HIS A 62 -20.60 18.53 14.61
N THR A 63 -20.73 18.63 13.28
CA THR A 63 -21.78 19.46 12.66
C THR A 63 -23.19 19.02 13.08
N LEU A 64 -23.47 17.72 13.00
CA LEU A 64 -24.79 17.17 13.38
C LEU A 64 -25.10 17.35 14.87
N ALA A 65 -24.08 17.24 15.73
CA ALA A 65 -24.22 17.53 17.15
C ALA A 65 -24.53 19.02 17.39
N HIS A 66 -23.79 19.91 16.72
CA HIS A 66 -24.02 21.36 16.81
C HIS A 66 -25.44 21.75 16.34
N GLU A 67 -25.88 21.22 15.19
CA GLU A 67 -27.23 21.48 14.66
C GLU A 67 -28.34 21.00 15.60
N TYR A 68 -28.14 19.87 16.28
CA TYR A 68 -29.16 19.30 17.17
C TYR A 68 -29.27 20.05 18.51
N TRP A 69 -28.14 20.40 19.12
CA TRP A 69 -28.11 21.04 20.45
C TRP A 69 -28.02 22.57 20.41
N GLY A 70 -27.73 23.17 19.24
CA GLY A 70 -27.67 24.62 19.06
C GLY A 70 -26.41 25.30 19.62
N HIS A 71 -25.39 24.51 19.99
CA HIS A 71 -24.10 24.99 20.48
C HIS A 71 -22.97 24.00 20.13
N PRO A 72 -21.69 24.41 20.16
CA PRO A 72 -20.56 23.53 19.88
C PRO A 72 -20.49 22.33 20.83
N VAL A 73 -20.35 21.14 20.27
CA VAL A 73 -20.22 19.87 21.02
C VAL A 73 -18.96 19.16 20.54
N GLN A 74 -18.12 18.72 21.48
CA GLN A 74 -16.93 17.94 21.18
C GLN A 74 -17.28 16.46 21.10
N VAL A 75 -17.06 15.83 19.95
CA VAL A 75 -17.26 14.41 19.74
C VAL A 75 -15.97 13.66 20.03
N VAL A 76 -16.02 12.72 20.97
CA VAL A 76 -14.88 11.87 21.36
C VAL A 76 -15.25 10.42 21.14
N PHE A 77 -14.39 9.68 20.45
CA PHE A 77 -14.57 8.26 20.27
C PHE A 77 -13.93 7.49 21.43
N VAL A 78 -14.69 6.57 22.01
CA VAL A 78 -14.26 5.72 23.12
C VAL A 78 -14.34 4.25 22.72
N VAL A 79 -13.51 3.41 23.33
CA VAL A 79 -13.52 1.97 23.10
C VAL A 79 -13.86 1.32 24.43
N SER A 80 -15.05 0.75 24.56
CA SER A 80 -15.45 0.10 25.82
C SER A 80 -14.90 -1.32 25.91
N ALA A 81 -14.26 -1.66 27.05
CA ALA A 81 -13.74 -3.01 27.34
C ALA A 81 -14.81 -4.01 27.81
N LYS A 82 -16.10 -3.64 27.80
CA LYS A 82 -17.22 -4.51 28.17
C LYS A 82 -18.16 -4.66 26.98
N GLY A 83 -18.29 -5.88 26.49
CA GLY A 83 -19.11 -6.23 25.33
C GLY A 83 -20.57 -5.78 25.49
N HIS A 84 -21.15 -5.27 24.41
CA HIS A 84 -22.59 -5.03 24.38
C HIS A 84 -23.36 -6.35 24.15
N PRO A 85 -24.52 -6.53 24.81
CA PRO A 85 -25.41 -7.64 24.56
C PRO A 85 -26.03 -7.53 23.17
N LYS A 86 -26.22 -8.68 22.50
CA LYS A 86 -26.95 -8.80 21.22
C LYS A 86 -28.37 -8.23 21.33
N PRO A 87 -28.93 -7.66 20.26
CA PRO A 87 -30.34 -7.34 20.18
C PRO A 87 -31.16 -8.60 19.85
N SER A 88 -32.22 -8.84 20.60
CA SER A 88 -33.32 -9.75 20.22
C SER A 88 -34.64 -8.99 20.21
N PRO A 89 -35.63 -9.43 19.42
CA PRO A 89 -36.74 -8.59 18.98
C PRO A 89 -37.87 -8.48 20.01
N LEU A 90 -38.66 -7.41 19.84
CA LEU A 90 -39.94 -7.02 20.45
C LEU A 90 -40.81 -8.16 21.02
N THR A 91 -41.43 -8.00 22.21
CA THR A 91 -42.85 -7.59 22.40
C THR A 91 -43.22 -7.43 23.91
N SER A 92 -44.18 -6.52 24.17
CA SER A 92 -45.18 -6.43 25.27
C SER A 92 -44.83 -6.00 26.71
N ILE A 93 -45.09 -4.71 26.96
CA ILE A 93 -45.79 -4.00 28.07
C ILE A 93 -46.45 -4.90 29.16
N ASN A 94 -46.12 -4.71 30.46
CA ASN A 94 -46.93 -3.99 31.47
C ASN A 94 -46.31 -3.98 32.90
N THR A 95 -46.58 -2.87 33.60
CA THR A 95 -46.45 -2.47 35.04
C THR A 95 -46.76 -3.55 36.11
N PRO A 96 -46.48 -3.38 37.44
CA PRO A 96 -46.63 -2.14 38.23
C PRO A 96 -45.60 -1.84 39.35
N ALA A 97 -45.67 -0.59 39.85
CA ALA A 97 -45.15 -0.15 41.15
C ALA A 97 -46.23 -0.23 42.23
N SER A 98 -45.88 -0.50 43.50
CA SER A 98 -46.36 0.15 44.74
C SER A 98 -46.08 -0.64 46.03
N SER A 99 -45.99 0.11 47.15
CA SER A 99 -46.03 -0.27 48.58
C SER A 99 -44.69 -0.69 49.22
N THR A 100 -43.98 0.19 49.93
CA THR A 100 -44.15 0.74 51.30
C THR A 100 -43.77 -0.23 52.44
N ALA A 101 -42.80 0.24 53.24
CA ALA A 101 -42.83 0.33 54.71
C ALA A 101 -41.71 -0.40 55.48
N ASN A 102 -41.25 0.34 56.50
CA ASN A 102 -40.48 -0.01 57.70
C ASN A 102 -38.95 -0.09 57.54
N ALA A 103 -38.16 0.92 57.92
CA ALA A 103 -38.07 1.69 59.17
C ALA A 103 -37.55 0.86 60.36
N ALA A 104 -36.27 1.03 60.68
CA ALA A 104 -35.70 1.35 62.00
C ALA A 104 -34.16 1.17 61.92
N GLN A 105 -33.38 2.25 62.06
CA GLN A 105 -32.57 2.58 63.26
C GLN A 105 -31.25 1.76 63.33
N PHE A 106 -30.05 2.28 63.60
CA PHE A 106 -29.65 3.33 64.53
C PHE A 106 -28.14 3.67 64.37
N ALA A 107 -27.78 4.91 64.76
CA ALA A 107 -26.48 5.45 65.23
C ALA A 107 -25.23 5.43 64.30
N GLN A 108 -24.78 6.56 63.74
CA GLN A 108 -23.94 7.65 64.35
C GLN A 108 -22.58 7.11 64.87
N HIS A 109 -21.41 7.59 64.44
CA HIS A 109 -20.86 8.89 64.82
C HIS A 109 -19.48 9.15 64.16
N LEU A 110 -19.29 10.41 63.73
CA LEU A 110 -18.09 11.27 63.71
C LEU A 110 -16.69 10.71 63.38
N ALA A 111 -16.06 11.28 62.34
CA ALA A 111 -15.08 12.37 62.45
C ALA A 111 -14.17 12.43 61.20
N ALA A 112 -14.11 13.59 60.54
CA ALA A 112 -13.09 13.93 59.54
C ALA A 112 -11.74 14.24 60.24
N PRO A 113 -10.56 14.19 59.57
CA PRO A 113 -10.23 15.19 58.54
C PRO A 113 -9.36 14.73 57.36
N SER A 114 -9.43 15.51 56.27
CA SER A 114 -8.44 15.79 55.22
C SER A 114 -7.12 14.99 55.17
N ALA A 115 -6.85 14.32 54.04
CA ALA A 115 -5.50 14.19 53.48
C ALA A 115 -5.49 13.73 52.01
N ALA A 116 -4.84 14.56 51.18
CA ALA A 116 -3.94 14.21 50.07
C ALA A 116 -4.42 13.36 48.87
N ALA A 117 -4.18 13.95 47.69
CA ALA A 117 -4.15 13.31 46.39
C ALA A 117 -3.33 12.00 46.39
N ALA A 118 -3.96 10.89 46.06
CA ALA A 118 -3.29 9.64 45.72
C ALA A 118 -3.29 9.46 44.19
N SER A 119 -2.16 9.80 43.59
CA SER A 119 -1.70 9.22 42.33
C SER A 119 -1.65 7.69 42.50
N SER A 120 -2.50 6.97 41.76
CA SER A 120 -2.41 5.51 41.69
C SER A 120 -1.20 5.13 40.83
N ALA A 121 -0.05 4.94 41.47
CA ALA A 121 1.11 4.32 40.83
C ALA A 121 0.74 2.88 40.39
N PRO A 122 1.20 2.43 39.21
CA PRO A 122 0.99 1.04 38.78
C PRO A 122 1.66 0.08 39.77
N SER A 123 0.97 -1.02 40.12
CA SER A 123 1.49 -2.02 41.05
C SER A 123 2.71 -2.74 40.45
N SER A 124 3.66 -3.18 41.30
CA SER A 124 4.86 -3.91 40.87
C SER A 124 4.56 -5.13 39.98
N ALA A 125 3.44 -5.82 40.22
CA ALA A 125 2.98 -6.95 39.40
C ALA A 125 2.59 -6.55 37.97
N SER A 126 2.10 -5.31 37.77
CA SER A 126 1.79 -4.79 36.42
C SER A 126 3.04 -4.39 35.63
N ILE A 127 4.08 -3.93 36.33
CA ILE A 127 5.36 -3.56 35.72
C ILE A 127 6.14 -4.81 35.30
N GLU A 128 6.19 -5.85 36.14
CA GLU A 128 6.85 -7.13 35.80
C GLU A 128 6.17 -7.87 34.64
N ALA A 129 4.84 -7.79 34.55
CA ALA A 129 4.09 -8.35 33.43
C ALA A 129 4.35 -7.58 32.11
N GLN A 130 4.49 -6.26 32.20
CA GLN A 130 4.85 -5.40 31.06
C GLN A 130 6.26 -5.72 30.54
N ILE A 131 7.26 -5.81 31.43
CA ILE A 131 8.65 -6.12 31.08
C ILE A 131 8.77 -7.48 30.37
N LYS A 132 8.09 -8.51 30.91
CA LYS A 132 8.09 -9.84 30.27
C LYS A 132 7.38 -9.85 28.91
N ALA A 133 6.32 -9.06 28.74
CA ALA A 133 5.66 -8.91 27.46
C ALA A 133 6.58 -8.21 26.45
N ASP A 134 7.26 -7.14 26.85
CA ASP A 134 8.19 -6.40 26.00
C ASP A 134 9.40 -7.26 25.56
N GLU A 135 9.97 -8.06 26.46
CA GLU A 135 11.04 -9.01 26.13
C GLU A 135 10.59 -10.10 25.15
N ALA A 136 9.38 -10.65 25.34
CA ALA A 136 8.81 -11.65 24.44
C ALA A 136 8.55 -11.06 23.04
N ASN A 137 8.06 -9.83 22.98
CA ASN A 137 7.82 -9.11 21.73
C ASN A 137 9.13 -8.84 20.97
N ALA A 138 10.17 -8.39 21.68
CA ALA A 138 11.49 -8.16 21.09
C ALA A 138 12.12 -9.46 20.54
N LEU A 139 11.94 -10.58 21.24
CA LEU A 139 12.42 -11.89 20.78
C LEU A 139 11.66 -12.38 19.54
N ALA A 140 10.31 -12.29 19.54
CA ALA A 140 9.48 -12.66 18.40
C ALA A 140 9.82 -11.83 17.17
N PHE A 141 10.02 -10.52 17.35
CA PHE A 141 10.45 -9.62 16.30
C PHE A 141 11.81 -10.02 15.72
N LYS A 142 12.80 -10.25 16.58
CA LYS A 142 14.16 -10.66 16.15
C LYS A 142 14.16 -11.97 15.36
N GLN A 143 13.28 -12.91 15.68
CA GLN A 143 13.14 -14.17 14.95
C GLN A 143 12.43 -14.03 13.61
N SER A 144 11.66 -12.95 13.42
CA SER A 144 10.89 -12.72 12.20
C SER A 144 11.72 -12.27 11.00
N ASN A 145 12.89 -11.66 11.24
CA ASN A 145 13.69 -10.90 10.26
C ASN A 145 12.93 -9.76 9.56
N LEU A 146 11.91 -9.19 10.20
CA LEU A 146 11.26 -7.99 9.69
C LEU A 146 12.12 -6.74 9.96
N GLU A 147 11.98 -5.72 9.09
CA GLU A 147 12.53 -4.39 9.29
C GLU A 147 11.46 -3.48 9.90
N GLU A 148 11.70 -2.93 11.11
CA GLU A 148 10.72 -2.12 11.86
C GLU A 148 10.30 -0.84 11.11
N GLU A 149 11.24 -0.25 10.37
CA GLU A 149 11.05 1.01 9.63
C GLU A 149 10.04 0.86 8.48
N LEU A 150 9.83 -0.36 7.99
CA LEU A 150 8.90 -0.68 6.91
C LEU A 150 7.51 -0.98 7.47
N SER A 151 6.78 0.06 7.84
CA SER A 151 5.43 -0.01 8.42
C SER A 151 4.38 0.67 7.54
N PHE A 152 3.09 0.51 7.87
CA PHE A 152 2.01 1.24 7.17
C PHE A 152 2.10 2.76 7.38
N ASN A 153 2.75 3.22 8.45
CA ASN A 153 2.95 4.63 8.75
C ASN A 153 4.04 5.26 7.86
N SER A 154 5.05 4.49 7.45
CA SER A 154 6.07 4.92 6.50
C SER A 154 5.66 4.68 5.04
N LEU A 155 4.65 3.84 4.78
CA LEU A 155 4.14 3.58 3.44
C LEU A 155 3.22 4.71 2.95
N VAL A 156 3.74 5.54 2.05
CA VAL A 156 2.94 6.56 1.35
C VAL A 156 1.88 5.89 0.48
N THR A 157 0.66 6.39 0.53
CA THR A 157 -0.49 5.83 -0.19
C THR A 157 -0.85 6.72 -1.37
N GLY A 158 -1.09 6.08 -2.51
CA GLY A 158 -1.58 6.71 -3.73
C GLY A 158 -2.41 5.72 -4.53
N LYS A 159 -2.83 6.12 -5.73
CA LYS A 159 -3.62 5.26 -6.62
C LYS A 159 -2.88 3.95 -6.92
N ALA A 160 -1.57 4.03 -7.10
CA ALA A 160 -0.71 2.91 -7.47
C ALA A 160 -0.68 1.73 -6.48
N ASN A 161 -0.95 1.98 -5.19
CA ASN A 161 -0.90 0.96 -4.15
C ASN A 161 -2.17 0.89 -3.26
N GLN A 162 -3.22 1.66 -3.60
CA GLN A 162 -4.42 1.78 -2.78
C GLN A 162 -5.10 0.43 -2.55
N LEU A 163 -5.31 -0.35 -3.61
CA LEU A 163 -5.98 -1.65 -3.53
C LEU A 163 -5.14 -2.66 -2.73
N ALA A 164 -3.84 -2.70 -2.99
CA ALA A 164 -2.90 -3.55 -2.26
C ALA A 164 -2.92 -3.24 -0.76
N LYS A 165 -2.96 -1.95 -0.38
CA LYS A 165 -3.07 -1.51 1.02
C LYS A 165 -4.40 -1.92 1.67
N MET A 166 -5.52 -1.83 0.96
CA MET A 166 -6.83 -2.25 1.49
C MET A 166 -6.85 -3.76 1.81
N ILE A 167 -6.34 -4.57 0.89
CA ILE A 167 -6.23 -6.03 1.09
C ILE A 167 -5.25 -6.35 2.22
N ALA A 168 -4.14 -5.62 2.30
CA ALA A 168 -3.18 -5.75 3.37
C ALA A 168 -3.80 -5.52 4.76
N TYR A 169 -4.68 -4.52 4.91
CA TYR A 169 -5.42 -4.33 6.17
C TYR A 169 -6.35 -5.50 6.49
N GLU A 170 -7.07 -6.05 5.51
CA GLU A 170 -7.93 -7.22 5.74
C GLU A 170 -7.11 -8.47 6.12
N VAL A 171 -5.91 -8.63 5.55
CA VAL A 171 -4.95 -9.68 5.93
C VAL A 171 -4.44 -9.51 7.37
N VAL A 172 -4.17 -8.28 7.81
CA VAL A 172 -3.77 -8.00 9.20
C VAL A 172 -4.89 -8.33 10.19
N GLU A 173 -6.14 -7.96 9.86
CA GLU A 173 -7.29 -8.24 10.73
C GLU A 173 -7.62 -9.74 10.82
N GLN A 174 -7.50 -10.47 9.71
CA GLN A 174 -7.85 -11.89 9.63
C GLN A 174 -6.79 -12.71 8.87
N PRO A 175 -5.59 -12.91 9.45
CA PRO A 175 -4.52 -13.66 8.79
C PRO A 175 -4.95 -15.10 8.48
N GLY A 176 -4.62 -15.56 7.27
CA GLY A 176 -4.84 -16.92 6.81
C GLY A 176 -6.27 -17.24 6.36
N ARG A 177 -7.15 -16.23 6.29
CA ARG A 177 -8.56 -16.37 5.88
C ARG A 177 -8.76 -16.08 4.38
N LYS A 178 -9.44 -14.98 4.06
CA LYS A 178 -10.01 -14.68 2.73
C LYS A 178 -8.97 -14.53 1.62
N TYR A 179 -7.78 -14.03 1.96
CA TYR A 179 -6.74 -13.67 1.00
C TYR A 179 -5.47 -14.49 1.24
N ASN A 180 -5.55 -15.79 0.94
CA ASN A 180 -4.48 -16.73 1.21
C ASN A 180 -4.28 -17.72 0.03
N PRO A 181 -3.13 -17.73 -0.65
CA PRO A 181 -2.01 -16.80 -0.48
C PRO A 181 -2.37 -15.37 -0.90
N PHE A 182 -1.65 -14.38 -0.35
CA PHE A 182 -1.65 -13.02 -0.86
C PHE A 182 -0.41 -12.80 -1.73
N PHE A 183 -0.62 -12.71 -3.04
CA PHE A 183 0.44 -12.54 -4.03
C PHE A 183 0.54 -11.08 -4.48
N ILE A 184 1.70 -10.44 -4.25
CA ILE A 184 1.95 -9.03 -4.55
C ILE A 184 2.97 -8.96 -5.70
N TYR A 185 2.60 -8.43 -6.85
CA TYR A 185 3.52 -8.32 -7.98
C TYR A 185 3.64 -6.90 -8.51
N GLY A 186 4.63 -6.66 -9.36
CA GLY A 186 4.88 -5.35 -9.96
C GLY A 186 6.36 -5.12 -10.22
N GLY A 187 6.70 -4.03 -10.90
CA GLY A 187 8.07 -3.70 -11.29
C GLY A 187 9.05 -3.55 -10.11
N VAL A 188 10.33 -3.34 -10.44
CA VAL A 188 11.36 -3.10 -9.42
C VAL A 188 11.09 -1.78 -8.70
N GLY A 189 11.24 -1.75 -7.38
CA GLY A 189 11.16 -0.51 -6.60
C GLY A 189 9.78 0.15 -6.55
N VAL A 190 8.69 -0.61 -6.68
CA VAL A 190 7.32 -0.08 -6.53
C VAL A 190 6.77 -0.16 -5.09
N GLY A 191 7.50 -0.80 -4.16
CA GLY A 191 7.10 -0.91 -2.75
C GLY A 191 6.57 -2.27 -2.30
N LYS A 192 6.79 -3.33 -3.08
CA LYS A 192 6.38 -4.72 -2.73
C LYS A 192 6.92 -5.18 -1.37
N THR A 193 8.23 -5.13 -1.19
CA THR A 193 8.92 -5.47 0.06
C THR A 193 8.41 -4.63 1.22
N HIS A 194 8.26 -3.30 1.04
CA HIS A 194 7.71 -2.42 2.07
C HIS A 194 6.31 -2.87 2.50
N LEU A 195 5.39 -3.12 1.56
CA LEU A 195 4.05 -3.57 1.90
C LEU A 195 4.05 -4.92 2.63
N MET A 196 4.87 -5.88 2.19
CA MET A 196 5.03 -7.18 2.85
C MET A 196 5.51 -7.02 4.30
N HIS A 197 6.55 -6.23 4.53
CA HIS A 197 7.04 -5.94 5.88
C HIS A 197 6.00 -5.21 6.73
N ALA A 198 5.28 -4.23 6.14
CA ALA A 198 4.25 -3.48 6.85
C ALA A 198 3.13 -4.40 7.37
N ILE A 199 2.75 -5.42 6.59
CA ILE A 199 1.79 -6.43 7.02
C ILE A 199 2.35 -7.26 8.17
N GLY A 200 3.58 -7.78 8.04
CA GLY A 200 4.21 -8.58 9.09
C GLY A 200 4.36 -7.82 10.41
N ASN A 201 4.84 -6.58 10.33
CA ASN A 201 5.00 -5.68 11.47
C ASN A 201 3.66 -5.41 12.14
N ALA A 202 2.63 -5.07 11.36
CA ALA A 202 1.30 -4.84 11.92
C ALA A 202 0.72 -6.11 12.57
N VAL A 203 0.94 -7.30 12.01
CA VAL A 203 0.49 -8.55 12.61
C VAL A 203 1.16 -8.80 13.96
N LEU A 204 2.47 -8.56 14.08
CA LEU A 204 3.19 -8.70 15.35
C LEU A 204 2.76 -7.63 16.36
N GLU A 205 2.45 -6.42 15.92
CA GLU A 205 1.90 -5.37 16.79
C GLU A 205 0.52 -5.74 17.34
N HIS A 206 -0.35 -6.33 16.51
CA HIS A 206 -1.70 -6.76 16.92
C HIS A 206 -1.69 -8.07 17.71
N SER A 207 -0.74 -8.96 17.45
CA SER A 207 -0.68 -10.30 18.04
C SER A 207 0.78 -10.74 18.21
N PRO A 208 1.46 -10.28 19.27
CA PRO A 208 2.89 -10.53 19.44
C PRO A 208 3.28 -12.00 19.64
N SER A 209 2.33 -12.86 20.00
CA SER A 209 2.53 -14.31 20.13
C SER A 209 2.59 -15.04 18.79
N LYS A 210 2.29 -14.37 17.67
CA LYS A 210 2.30 -14.97 16.33
C LYS A 210 3.72 -15.24 15.85
N LYS A 211 3.93 -16.40 15.25
CA LYS A 211 5.21 -16.77 14.63
C LYS A 211 5.24 -16.30 13.18
N VAL A 212 5.83 -15.14 12.94
CA VAL A 212 5.99 -14.55 11.60
C VAL A 212 7.42 -14.79 11.12
N ARG A 213 7.61 -15.11 9.83
CA ARG A 213 8.93 -15.26 9.23
C ARG A 213 8.99 -14.59 7.85
N TYR A 214 9.95 -13.67 7.69
CA TYR A 214 10.32 -13.03 6.44
C TYR A 214 11.66 -13.53 5.88
N LEU A 215 11.69 -13.85 4.59
CA LEU A 215 12.91 -14.21 3.89
C LEU A 215 12.77 -14.07 2.38
N PHE A 216 13.91 -13.90 1.69
CA PHE A 216 13.97 -14.06 0.24
C PHE A 216 13.82 -15.53 -0.16
N ALA A 217 13.24 -15.78 -1.33
CA ALA A 217 13.10 -17.13 -1.88
C ALA A 217 14.43 -17.90 -1.95
N ASN A 218 15.52 -17.23 -2.34
CA ASN A 218 16.86 -17.82 -2.37
C ASN A 218 17.42 -18.19 -0.98
N THR A 219 17.03 -17.45 0.06
CA THR A 219 17.38 -17.77 1.45
C THR A 219 16.69 -19.06 1.86
N TYR A 220 15.40 -19.23 1.55
CA TYR A 220 14.67 -20.47 1.82
C TYR A 220 15.35 -21.68 1.17
N VAL A 221 15.70 -21.55 -0.12
CA VAL A 221 16.43 -22.59 -0.86
C VAL A 221 17.78 -22.92 -0.20
N SER A 222 18.49 -21.91 0.28
CA SER A 222 19.78 -22.13 0.95
C SER A 222 19.60 -22.83 2.30
N GLU A 223 18.56 -22.48 3.06
CA GLU A 223 18.26 -23.09 4.36
C GLU A 223 17.86 -24.56 4.22
N ILE A 224 17.03 -24.92 3.24
CA ILE A 224 16.65 -26.32 3.00
C ILE A 224 17.83 -27.18 2.55
N VAL A 225 18.69 -26.66 1.65
CA VAL A 225 19.89 -27.38 1.22
C VAL A 225 20.82 -27.64 2.40
N LYS A 226 21.03 -26.64 3.26
CA LYS A 226 21.81 -26.80 4.50
C LYS A 226 21.17 -27.80 5.46
N ALA A 227 19.84 -27.82 5.58
CA ALA A 227 19.13 -28.78 6.42
C ALA A 227 19.33 -30.22 5.94
N TYR A 228 19.31 -30.45 4.61
CA TYR A 228 19.66 -31.75 4.03
C TYR A 228 21.11 -32.15 4.30
N GLN A 229 22.07 -31.24 4.06
CA GLN A 229 23.50 -31.51 4.26
C GLN A 229 23.83 -31.86 5.72
N ASN A 230 23.13 -31.25 6.67
CA ASN A 230 23.37 -31.44 8.09
C ASN A 230 22.48 -32.51 8.74
N ASN A 231 21.69 -33.27 7.97
CA ASN A 231 20.70 -34.23 8.47
C ASN A 231 19.69 -33.63 9.48
N LYS A 232 19.30 -32.36 9.29
CA LYS A 232 18.35 -31.60 10.12
C LYS A 232 17.07 -31.24 9.38
N PHE A 233 16.68 -32.06 8.41
CA PHE A 233 15.50 -31.77 7.57
C PHE A 233 14.19 -31.79 8.37
N ASP A 234 14.06 -32.66 9.36
CA ASP A 234 12.85 -32.74 10.21
C ASP A 234 12.70 -31.51 11.12
N GLU A 235 13.81 -31.00 11.67
CA GLU A 235 13.84 -29.75 12.44
C GLU A 235 13.42 -28.57 11.56
N PHE A 236 13.98 -28.49 10.34
CA PHE A 236 13.62 -27.48 9.34
C PHE A 236 12.12 -27.51 9.02
N LYS A 237 11.57 -28.70 8.72
CA LYS A 237 10.15 -28.87 8.40
C LYS A 237 9.26 -28.45 9.57
N THR A 238 9.58 -28.92 10.77
CA THR A 238 8.85 -28.59 12.00
C THR A 238 8.86 -27.09 12.28
N TYR A 239 9.99 -26.42 12.07
CA TYR A 239 10.10 -24.98 12.24
C TYR A 239 9.13 -24.23 11.31
N TYR A 240 9.19 -24.51 10.00
CA TYR A 240 8.38 -23.81 9.01
C TYR A 240 6.88 -24.13 9.10
N GLN A 241 6.51 -25.38 9.42
CA GLN A 241 5.10 -25.77 9.61
C GLN A 241 4.45 -25.12 10.84
N ASN A 242 5.25 -24.74 11.84
CA ASN A 242 4.77 -24.08 13.04
C ASN A 242 4.59 -22.57 12.91
N LEU A 243 4.86 -21.98 11.74
CA LEU A 243 4.66 -20.56 11.49
C LEU A 243 3.16 -20.21 11.45
N ASP A 244 2.83 -19.00 11.90
CA ASP A 244 1.52 -18.41 11.70
C ASP A 244 1.43 -17.59 10.41
N MET A 245 2.58 -17.07 9.96
CA MET A 245 2.70 -16.29 8.75
C MET A 245 4.07 -16.49 8.10
N LEU A 246 4.06 -16.81 6.80
CA LEU A 246 5.24 -16.95 5.96
C LEU A 246 5.25 -15.83 4.89
N LEU A 247 6.32 -15.03 4.88
CA LEU A 247 6.52 -13.93 3.95
C LEU A 247 7.72 -14.25 3.05
N ILE A 248 7.47 -14.55 1.78
CA ILE A 248 8.51 -14.90 0.80
C ILE A 248 8.70 -13.74 -0.18
N ASP A 249 9.85 -13.07 -0.11
CA ASP A 249 10.20 -12.00 -1.03
C ASP A 249 10.89 -12.53 -2.29
N ASP A 250 10.67 -11.86 -3.42
CA ASP A 250 11.26 -12.12 -4.73
C ASP A 250 11.20 -13.59 -5.19
N ILE A 251 9.98 -14.14 -5.27
CA ILE A 251 9.75 -15.55 -5.67
C ILE A 251 10.27 -15.89 -7.06
N GLN A 252 10.50 -14.91 -7.94
CA GLN A 252 11.05 -15.12 -9.28
C GLN A 252 12.41 -15.84 -9.27
N PHE A 253 13.21 -15.67 -8.22
CA PHE A 253 14.51 -16.37 -8.10
C PHE A 253 14.37 -17.82 -7.59
N PHE A 254 13.17 -18.27 -7.22
CA PHE A 254 12.94 -19.63 -6.73
C PHE A 254 13.13 -20.69 -7.82
N GLY A 255 12.88 -20.34 -9.08
CA GLY A 255 13.04 -21.21 -10.25
C GLY A 255 14.50 -21.40 -10.70
N ASP A 256 15.45 -20.64 -10.14
CA ASP A 256 16.84 -20.63 -10.60
C ASP A 256 17.59 -21.91 -10.19
N GLY A 257 17.99 -22.69 -11.19
CA GLY A 257 18.73 -23.95 -11.04
C GLY A 257 17.83 -25.17 -10.89
N LYS A 258 18.30 -26.36 -11.31
CA LYS A 258 17.57 -27.65 -11.27
C LYS A 258 17.29 -28.11 -9.83
N LYS A 259 16.36 -27.45 -9.14
CA LYS A 259 16.03 -27.62 -7.72
C LYS A 259 14.65 -28.24 -7.53
N GLU A 260 14.29 -29.24 -8.33
CA GLU A 260 12.95 -29.87 -8.30
C GLU A 260 12.58 -30.40 -6.91
N GLY A 261 13.54 -30.98 -6.18
CA GLY A 261 13.34 -31.43 -4.80
C GLY A 261 13.02 -30.29 -3.83
N THR A 262 13.68 -29.14 -3.98
CA THR A 262 13.40 -27.95 -3.17
C THR A 262 12.03 -27.35 -3.47
N GLN A 263 11.64 -27.31 -4.75
CA GLN A 263 10.31 -26.85 -5.14
C GLN A 263 9.22 -27.79 -4.61
N PHE A 264 9.47 -29.10 -4.63
CA PHE A 264 8.55 -30.08 -4.04
C PHE A 264 8.40 -29.88 -2.52
N ALA A 265 9.50 -29.75 -1.79
CA ALA A 265 9.43 -29.52 -0.34
C ALA A 265 8.72 -28.19 0.02
N PHE A 266 8.94 -27.13 -0.76
CA PHE A 266 8.19 -25.89 -0.61
C PHE A 266 6.69 -26.06 -0.92
N PHE A 267 6.35 -26.83 -1.95
CA PHE A 267 4.96 -27.16 -2.25
C PHE A 267 4.28 -27.89 -1.10
N GLU A 268 4.95 -28.87 -0.47
CA GLU A 268 4.42 -29.57 0.70
C GLU A 268 4.24 -28.63 1.90
N LEU A 269 5.21 -27.74 2.14
CA LEU A 269 5.11 -26.72 3.18
C LEU A 269 3.91 -25.79 2.92
N PHE A 270 3.81 -25.27 1.68
CA PHE A 270 2.73 -24.39 1.26
C PHE A 270 1.37 -25.03 1.53
N GLU A 271 1.18 -26.30 1.15
CA GLU A 271 -0.06 -27.02 1.40
C GLU A 271 -0.37 -27.20 2.87
N SER A 272 0.64 -27.51 3.68
CA SER A 272 0.48 -27.62 5.13
C SER A 272 -0.01 -26.30 5.73
N LEU A 273 0.63 -25.19 5.36
CA LEU A 273 0.30 -23.86 5.86
C LEU A 273 -1.12 -23.43 5.43
N ILE A 274 -1.50 -23.64 4.16
CA ILE A 274 -2.85 -23.33 3.68
C ILE A 274 -3.91 -24.16 4.44
N ARG A 275 -3.70 -25.47 4.57
CA ARG A 275 -4.64 -26.35 5.29
C ARG A 275 -4.85 -25.91 6.73
N ASP A 276 -3.78 -25.46 7.39
CA ASP A 276 -3.80 -25.04 8.79
C ASP A 276 -4.21 -23.56 8.96
N ASN A 277 -4.70 -22.91 7.89
CA ASN A 277 -5.10 -21.49 7.82
C ASN A 277 -3.99 -20.55 8.29
N LYS A 278 -2.72 -20.86 7.96
CA LYS A 278 -1.58 -19.97 8.19
C LYS A 278 -1.44 -19.03 7.00
N GLN A 279 -1.11 -17.77 7.24
CA GLN A 279 -1.02 -16.78 6.16
C GLN A 279 0.25 -16.98 5.34
N ILE A 280 0.11 -16.95 4.02
CA ILE A 280 1.24 -16.90 3.10
C ILE A 280 1.15 -15.59 2.32
N ILE A 281 2.25 -14.83 2.29
CA ILE A 281 2.39 -13.64 1.44
C ILE A 281 3.63 -13.84 0.57
N ILE A 282 3.48 -13.58 -0.72
CA ILE A 282 4.52 -13.80 -1.72
C ILE A 282 4.65 -12.53 -2.54
N THR A 283 5.87 -12.09 -2.83
CA THR A 283 6.10 -11.02 -3.80
C THR A 283 6.78 -11.53 -5.06
N SER A 284 6.61 -10.79 -6.15
CA SER A 284 7.24 -11.11 -7.43
C SER A 284 7.46 -9.88 -8.30
N ASP A 285 8.44 -9.91 -9.19
CA ASP A 285 8.58 -8.91 -10.27
C ASP A 285 7.55 -9.08 -11.39
N ARG A 286 6.91 -10.24 -11.47
CA ARG A 286 5.97 -10.63 -12.53
C ARG A 286 4.80 -11.46 -12.01
N TYR A 287 3.73 -11.50 -12.80
CA TYR A 287 2.54 -12.29 -12.49
C TYR A 287 2.85 -13.82 -12.44
N PRO A 288 2.15 -14.65 -11.62
CA PRO A 288 2.49 -16.06 -11.42
C PRO A 288 2.68 -16.88 -12.70
N LYS A 289 1.84 -16.68 -13.73
CA LYS A 289 1.97 -17.41 -15.00
C LYS A 289 3.28 -17.14 -15.74
N ALA A 290 3.87 -15.97 -15.53
CA ALA A 290 5.12 -15.54 -16.18
C ALA A 290 6.38 -15.98 -15.40
N LEU A 291 6.25 -16.71 -14.29
CA LEU A 291 7.36 -17.23 -13.51
C LEU A 291 8.01 -18.43 -14.20
N GLU A 292 9.10 -18.19 -14.92
CA GLU A 292 9.91 -19.23 -15.54
C GLU A 292 10.65 -20.07 -14.49
N GLY A 293 10.89 -21.34 -14.79
CA GLY A 293 11.59 -22.26 -13.88
C GLY A 293 10.78 -22.74 -12.66
N ILE A 294 9.58 -22.19 -12.41
CA ILE A 294 8.69 -22.64 -11.32
C ILE A 294 7.67 -23.66 -11.85
N GLN A 295 7.53 -24.79 -11.15
CA GLN A 295 6.60 -25.85 -11.51
C GLN A 295 5.15 -25.34 -11.63
N GLU A 296 4.41 -25.85 -12.61
CA GLU A 296 3.02 -25.45 -12.92
C GLU A 296 2.10 -25.53 -11.69
N ARG A 297 2.25 -26.59 -10.89
CA ARG A 297 1.47 -26.78 -9.65
C ARG A 297 1.68 -25.66 -8.62
N LEU A 298 2.89 -25.10 -8.52
CA LEU A 298 3.16 -23.97 -7.63
C LEU A 298 2.57 -22.68 -8.20
N ARG A 299 2.72 -22.45 -9.51
CA ARG A 299 2.13 -21.29 -10.19
C ARG A 299 0.61 -21.25 -10.02
N SER A 300 -0.06 -22.39 -10.20
CA SER A 300 -1.51 -22.53 -9.97
C SER A 300 -1.91 -22.20 -8.52
N ARG A 301 -1.07 -22.53 -7.54
CA ARG A 301 -1.33 -22.23 -6.12
C ARG A 301 -1.09 -20.77 -5.76
N PHE A 302 -0.14 -20.13 -6.40
CA PHE A 302 0.05 -18.68 -6.26
C PHE A 302 -1.18 -17.91 -6.76
N GLU A 303 -1.86 -18.43 -7.79
CA GLU A 303 -3.10 -17.85 -8.32
C GLU A 303 -4.36 -18.20 -7.51
N SER A 304 -4.34 -19.22 -6.65
CA SER A 304 -5.56 -19.71 -5.99
C SER A 304 -6.10 -18.79 -4.89
N GLY A 305 -5.31 -17.82 -4.45
CA GLY A 305 -5.69 -16.80 -3.47
C GLY A 305 -6.07 -15.47 -4.13
N ILE A 306 -5.34 -14.41 -3.81
CA ILE A 306 -5.49 -13.11 -4.47
C ILE A 306 -4.14 -12.62 -4.98
N SER A 307 -4.14 -12.14 -6.23
CA SER A 307 -2.97 -11.53 -6.88
C SER A 307 -3.25 -10.06 -7.15
N ILE A 308 -2.37 -9.17 -6.67
CA ILE A 308 -2.51 -7.72 -6.83
C ILE A 308 -1.22 -7.13 -7.36
N GLU A 309 -1.37 -6.26 -8.35
CA GLU A 309 -0.28 -5.43 -8.86
C GLU A 309 -0.08 -4.19 -7.99
N ILE A 310 1.18 -3.85 -7.73
CA ILE A 310 1.58 -2.52 -7.30
C ILE A 310 2.16 -1.81 -8.52
N GLU A 311 1.50 -0.73 -8.93
CA GLU A 311 1.89 0.07 -10.08
C GLU A 311 3.02 1.07 -9.70
N PRO A 312 3.72 1.64 -10.68
CA PRO A 312 4.61 2.78 -10.44
C PRO A 312 3.83 3.98 -9.86
N PRO A 313 4.39 4.70 -8.87
CA PRO A 313 3.70 5.81 -8.20
C PRO A 313 3.45 7.01 -9.13
N GLU A 314 2.26 7.60 -9.03
CA GLU A 314 1.92 8.87 -9.66
C GLU A 314 2.71 10.06 -9.06
N LEU A 315 2.65 11.23 -9.71
CA LEU A 315 3.47 12.39 -9.32
C LEU A 315 3.25 12.79 -7.86
N GLU A 316 2.00 12.85 -7.43
CA GLU A 316 1.59 13.22 -6.08
C GLU A 316 2.16 12.24 -5.05
N MET A 317 2.09 10.94 -5.36
CA MET A 317 2.66 9.89 -4.51
C MET A 317 4.19 9.97 -4.46
N ARG A 318 4.87 10.26 -5.58
CA ARG A 318 6.34 10.46 -5.61
C ARG A 318 6.77 11.64 -4.75
N VAL A 319 6.03 12.75 -4.79
CA VAL A 319 6.27 13.91 -3.91
C VAL A 319 6.10 13.49 -2.44
N GLY A 320 5.00 12.82 -2.11
CA GLY A 320 4.76 12.33 -0.76
C GLY A 320 5.85 11.39 -0.25
N ILE A 321 6.35 10.50 -1.12
CA ILE A 321 7.46 9.58 -0.80
C ILE A 321 8.72 10.36 -0.46
N LEU A 322 9.12 11.33 -1.29
CA LEU A 322 10.31 12.15 -1.05
C LEU A 322 10.22 12.93 0.26
N LEU A 323 9.07 13.56 0.53
CA LEU A 323 8.84 14.29 1.78
C LEU A 323 8.90 13.35 2.99
N LYS A 324 8.26 12.18 2.90
CA LYS A 324 8.27 11.19 3.99
C LYS A 324 9.66 10.63 4.27
N LYS A 325 10.45 10.37 3.23
CA LYS A 325 11.84 9.89 3.35
C LYS A 325 12.76 10.97 3.89
N ALA A 326 12.59 12.22 3.48
CA ALA A 326 13.36 13.34 4.03
C ALA A 326 13.06 13.56 5.52
N ASP A 327 11.78 13.48 5.91
CA ASP A 327 11.34 13.54 7.31
C ASP A 327 11.98 12.43 8.16
N GLN A 328 12.01 11.19 7.65
CA GLN A 328 12.69 10.07 8.32
C GLN A 328 14.20 10.29 8.50
N GLU A 329 14.87 10.99 7.58
CA GLU A 329 16.28 11.35 7.70
C GLU A 329 16.53 12.65 8.48
N GLY A 330 15.46 13.28 9.02
CA GLY A 330 15.55 14.54 9.76
C GLY A 330 15.91 15.74 8.87
N ILE A 331 15.58 15.69 7.58
CA ILE A 331 15.89 16.71 6.59
C ILE A 331 14.62 17.51 6.26
N ALA A 332 14.70 18.84 6.43
CA ALA A 332 13.68 19.75 5.95
C ALA A 332 13.76 19.86 4.41
N LEU A 333 12.88 19.15 3.72
CA LEU A 333 12.74 19.21 2.26
C LEU A 333 11.47 20.01 1.90
N SER A 334 11.63 21.07 1.12
CA SER A 334 10.47 21.83 0.64
C SER A 334 9.69 21.07 -0.44
N GLU A 335 8.37 21.29 -0.50
CA GLU A 335 7.51 20.68 -1.52
C GLU A 335 7.97 21.01 -2.94
N SER A 336 8.47 22.23 -3.17
CA SER A 336 8.97 22.64 -4.49
C SER A 336 10.19 21.84 -4.95
N VAL A 337 11.09 21.50 -4.02
CA VAL A 337 12.24 20.62 -4.31
C VAL A 337 11.76 19.18 -4.52
N ALA A 338 10.89 18.66 -3.64
CA ALA A 338 10.33 17.32 -3.80
C ALA A 338 9.61 17.18 -5.15
N PHE A 339 8.80 18.16 -5.53
CA PHE A 339 8.13 18.23 -6.83
C PHE A 339 9.12 18.27 -8.00
N PHE A 340 10.20 19.05 -7.89
CA PHE A 340 11.24 19.10 -8.91
C PHE A 340 11.88 17.72 -9.15
N ILE A 341 12.28 17.02 -8.07
CA ILE A 341 12.87 15.67 -8.15
C ILE A 341 11.85 14.67 -8.71
N ALA A 342 10.61 14.69 -8.21
CA ALA A 342 9.54 13.79 -8.63
C ALA A 342 9.11 13.98 -10.09
N LYS A 343 9.28 15.18 -10.65
CA LYS A 343 9.01 15.46 -12.07
C LYS A 343 10.10 14.88 -12.98
N LEU A 344 11.34 14.90 -12.51
CA LEU A 344 12.51 14.40 -13.23
C LEU A 344 12.56 12.86 -13.27
N LEU A 345 12.25 12.21 -12.15
CA LEU A 345 12.40 10.77 -11.98
C LEU A 345 11.03 10.09 -11.97
N ARG A 346 10.83 9.17 -12.93
CA ARG A 346 9.54 8.53 -13.19
C ARG A 346 9.55 7.00 -13.13
N ALA A 347 10.72 6.37 -13.06
CA ALA A 347 10.82 4.93 -13.25
C ALA A 347 10.39 4.14 -12.00
N ASN A 348 11.02 4.38 -10.84
CA ASN A 348 10.72 3.65 -9.61
C ASN A 348 11.15 4.41 -8.33
N VAL A 349 10.70 3.93 -7.16
CA VAL A 349 10.98 4.58 -5.86
C VAL A 349 12.46 4.53 -5.48
N ARG A 350 13.21 3.51 -5.90
CA ARG A 350 14.64 3.41 -5.58
C ARG A 350 15.44 4.55 -6.21
N GLU A 351 15.08 4.97 -7.42
CA GLU A 351 15.70 6.14 -8.05
C GLU A 351 15.36 7.44 -7.33
N LEU A 352 14.11 7.60 -6.86
CA LEU A 352 13.71 8.77 -6.05
C LEU A 352 14.53 8.85 -4.76
N GLU A 353 14.65 7.74 -4.05
CA GLU A 353 15.46 7.65 -2.83
C GLU A 353 16.94 7.91 -3.12
N GLY A 354 17.48 7.34 -4.20
CA GLY A 354 18.86 7.58 -4.62
C GLY A 354 19.13 9.06 -4.95
N ALA A 355 18.20 9.72 -5.63
CA ALA A 355 18.32 11.14 -5.93
C ALA A 355 18.19 12.02 -4.69
N LEU A 356 17.25 11.70 -3.79
CA LEU A 356 17.13 12.40 -2.51
C LEU A 356 18.44 12.29 -1.71
N ARG A 357 19.00 11.09 -1.58
CA ARG A 357 20.31 10.89 -0.92
C ARG A 357 21.42 11.68 -1.58
N LYS A 358 21.45 11.76 -2.92
CA LYS A 358 22.43 12.57 -3.66
C LYS A 358 22.28 14.06 -3.36
N VAL A 359 21.06 14.58 -3.30
CA VAL A 359 20.77 15.98 -2.95
C VAL A 359 21.20 16.28 -1.51
N ILE A 360 20.86 15.39 -0.57
CA ILE A 360 21.25 15.52 0.85
C ILE A 360 22.78 15.52 0.98
N ALA A 361 23.45 14.57 0.32
CA ALA A 361 24.91 14.47 0.34
C ALA A 361 25.58 15.73 -0.25
N TYR A 362 25.05 16.24 -1.37
CA TYR A 362 25.54 17.47 -2.00
C TYR A 362 25.38 18.69 -1.08
N SER A 363 24.20 18.87 -0.48
CA SER A 363 23.92 19.93 0.48
C SER A 363 24.86 19.89 1.68
N ARG A 364 25.08 18.69 2.26
CA ARG A 364 26.01 18.49 3.38
C ARG A 364 27.46 18.81 2.99
N PHE A 365 27.91 18.37 1.82
CA PHE A 365 29.28 18.59 1.35
C PHE A 365 29.58 20.06 1.06
N HIS A 366 28.64 20.76 0.41
CA HIS A 366 28.77 22.18 0.07
C HIS A 366 28.34 23.14 1.18
N LYS A 367 27.78 22.61 2.30
CA LYS A 367 27.20 23.38 3.40
C LYS A 367 26.17 24.42 2.91
N GLN A 368 25.33 24.00 1.96
CA GLN A 368 24.28 24.83 1.37
C GLN A 368 22.91 24.28 1.70
N GLU A 369 21.91 25.14 1.79
CA GLU A 369 20.53 24.72 1.94
C GLU A 369 20.02 23.95 0.70
N ILE A 370 19.06 23.05 0.94
CA ILE A 370 18.41 22.30 -0.13
C ILE A 370 17.39 23.21 -0.81
N THR A 371 17.76 23.72 -1.97
CA THR A 371 16.93 24.56 -2.83
C THR A 371 16.78 23.90 -4.20
N VAL A 372 15.88 24.42 -5.04
CA VAL A 372 15.70 23.88 -6.40
C VAL A 372 17.00 24.01 -7.21
N ASP A 373 17.77 25.08 -7.01
CA ASP A 373 19.01 25.32 -7.77
C ASP A 373 20.20 24.48 -7.28
N SER A 374 20.34 24.29 -5.96
CA SER A 374 21.34 23.34 -5.44
C SER A 374 20.98 21.90 -5.83
N THR A 375 19.68 21.57 -5.91
CA THR A 375 19.18 20.28 -6.39
C THR A 375 19.47 20.03 -7.88
N LYS A 376 19.26 21.03 -8.75
CA LYS A 376 19.66 20.95 -10.17
C LYS A 376 21.15 20.64 -10.31
N SER A 377 21.98 21.30 -9.48
CA SER A 377 23.43 21.10 -9.48
C SER A 377 23.80 19.70 -9.01
N ALA A 378 23.17 19.21 -7.94
CA ALA A 378 23.37 17.87 -7.41
C ALA A 378 22.96 16.75 -8.38
N LEU A 379 21.90 16.98 -9.17
CA LEU A 379 21.32 16.00 -10.08
C LEU A 379 21.76 16.18 -11.54
N LYS A 380 22.79 17.00 -11.82
CA LYS A 380 23.24 17.32 -13.18
C LYS A 380 23.55 16.08 -14.03
N ASP A 381 24.21 15.06 -13.47
CA ASP A 381 24.53 13.84 -14.22
C ASP A 381 23.28 13.04 -14.58
N LEU A 382 22.27 13.01 -13.70
CA LEU A 382 20.98 12.37 -13.98
C LEU A 382 20.15 13.17 -14.98
N LEU A 383 20.27 14.50 -14.96
CA LEU A 383 19.67 15.38 -15.97
C LEU A 383 20.29 15.13 -17.35
N ASN A 384 21.60 14.88 -17.42
CA ASN A 384 22.29 14.58 -18.67
C ASN A 384 21.97 13.17 -19.20
N ASN A 385 21.84 12.15 -18.33
CA ASN A 385 21.40 10.82 -18.76
C ASN A 385 19.92 10.80 -19.17
N ASN A 386 19.08 11.65 -18.59
CA ASN A 386 17.69 11.86 -19.03
C ASN A 386 17.58 12.73 -20.30
N GLN A 387 18.69 13.25 -20.84
CA GLN A 387 18.72 13.85 -22.18
C GLN A 387 18.82 12.79 -23.29
N ASP A 388 19.09 11.52 -22.97
CA ASP A 388 18.79 10.37 -23.84
C ASP A 388 17.28 10.01 -23.78
N GLN A 389 16.41 11.02 -23.65
CA GLN A 389 15.00 10.86 -23.97
C GLN A 389 14.89 10.41 -25.41
N ILE A 390 14.09 9.37 -25.65
CA ILE A 390 13.68 8.94 -26.99
C ILE A 390 13.28 10.20 -27.77
N SER A 391 14.13 10.60 -28.71
CA SER A 391 13.97 11.84 -29.45
C SER A 391 13.15 11.59 -30.71
N ILE A 392 12.62 12.66 -31.32
CA ILE A 392 11.90 12.50 -32.59
C ILE A 392 12.85 11.94 -33.65
N GLU A 393 14.10 12.39 -33.64
CA GLU A 393 15.15 11.98 -34.56
C GLU A 393 15.54 10.50 -34.35
N SER A 394 15.62 10.02 -33.10
CA SER A 394 15.94 8.62 -32.82
C SER A 394 14.80 7.69 -33.27
N ILE A 395 13.54 8.06 -33.02
CA ILE A 395 12.37 7.31 -33.51
C ILE A 395 12.36 7.28 -35.04
N GLN A 396 12.56 8.42 -35.69
CA GLN A 396 12.59 8.48 -37.15
C GLN A 396 13.66 7.57 -37.74
N LYS A 397 14.85 7.56 -37.13
CA LYS A 397 15.97 6.72 -37.56
C LYS A 397 15.65 5.23 -37.38
N VAL A 398 15.24 4.81 -36.18
CA VAL A 398 14.92 3.40 -35.89
C VAL A 398 13.81 2.88 -36.80
N VAL A 399 12.75 3.66 -37.01
CA VAL A 399 11.64 3.25 -37.89
C VAL A 399 12.08 3.24 -39.37
N ALA A 400 12.92 4.19 -39.80
CA ALA A 400 13.46 4.21 -41.15
C ALA A 400 14.34 2.98 -41.43
N ASP A 401 15.23 2.65 -40.49
CA ASP A 401 16.13 1.50 -40.58
C ASP A 401 15.33 0.18 -40.60
N TYR A 402 14.32 0.05 -39.73
CA TYR A 402 13.46 -1.14 -39.65
C TYR A 402 12.68 -1.40 -40.95
N TYR A 403 12.04 -0.36 -41.50
CA TYR A 403 11.25 -0.47 -42.73
C TYR A 403 12.06 -0.28 -44.01
N LYS A 404 13.39 -0.13 -43.90
CA LYS A 404 14.33 0.06 -45.01
C LYS A 404 13.95 1.22 -45.93
N ILE A 405 13.56 2.35 -45.33
CA ILE A 405 13.32 3.61 -46.04
C ILE A 405 14.38 4.64 -45.67
N SER A 406 14.60 5.64 -46.53
CA SER A 406 15.54 6.70 -46.20
C SER A 406 14.95 7.67 -45.16
N LEU A 407 15.80 8.28 -44.33
CA LEU A 407 15.36 9.34 -43.41
C LEU A 407 14.70 10.49 -44.18
N VAL A 408 15.19 10.82 -45.39
CA VAL A 408 14.62 11.84 -46.28
C VAL A 408 13.16 11.51 -46.64
N ASP A 409 12.82 10.23 -46.78
CA ASP A 409 11.45 9.82 -47.05
C ASP A 409 10.51 10.10 -45.87
N MET A 410 10.98 10.23 -44.62
CA MET A 410 10.14 10.66 -43.49
C MET A 410 9.58 12.08 -43.67
N TYR A 411 10.37 12.95 -44.30
CA TYR A 411 10.02 14.36 -44.58
C TYR A 411 9.30 14.54 -45.92
N SER A 412 9.42 13.58 -46.84
CA SER A 412 8.93 13.75 -48.22
C SER A 412 7.39 13.85 -48.31
N LYS A 413 6.87 14.51 -49.35
CA LYS A 413 5.43 14.55 -49.65
C LYS A 413 4.90 13.25 -50.29
N LYS A 414 5.78 12.26 -50.54
CA LYS A 414 5.40 10.99 -51.18
C LYS A 414 4.41 10.22 -50.29
N ARG A 415 3.38 9.65 -50.92
CA ARG A 415 2.30 8.88 -50.29
C ARG A 415 2.18 7.40 -50.70
N PRO A 416 3.18 6.72 -51.32
CA PRO A 416 3.05 5.29 -51.55
C PRO A 416 3.05 4.54 -50.20
N LYS A 417 2.36 3.40 -50.13
CA LYS A 417 2.10 2.67 -48.87
C LYS A 417 3.39 2.32 -48.12
N ASN A 418 4.44 1.93 -48.84
CA ASN A 418 5.76 1.58 -48.30
C ASN A 418 6.52 2.76 -47.66
N ILE A 419 6.08 4.02 -47.87
CA ILE A 419 6.64 5.21 -47.21
C ILE A 419 5.64 5.79 -46.21
N ALA A 420 4.36 5.85 -46.58
CA ALA A 420 3.33 6.45 -45.75
C ALA A 420 3.10 5.64 -44.46
N PHE A 421 3.15 4.31 -44.52
CA PHE A 421 2.90 3.44 -43.38
C PHE A 421 4.01 3.51 -42.31
N PRO A 422 5.32 3.35 -42.64
CA PRO A 422 6.39 3.56 -41.68
C PRO A 422 6.35 4.95 -41.03
N ARG A 423 5.98 5.98 -41.81
CA ARG A 423 5.84 7.34 -41.28
C ARG A 423 4.69 7.48 -40.29
N GLN A 424 3.55 6.81 -40.54
CA GLN A 424 2.42 6.77 -39.61
C GLN A 424 2.82 6.08 -38.29
N ILE A 425 3.61 4.99 -38.38
CA ILE A 425 4.17 4.31 -37.22
C ILE A 425 5.11 5.24 -36.44
N ALA A 426 6.01 5.95 -37.11
CA ALA A 426 6.89 6.91 -36.44
C ALA A 426 6.11 8.02 -35.72
N MET A 427 5.07 8.58 -36.35
CA MET A 427 4.18 9.57 -35.71
C MET A 427 3.45 9.02 -34.48
N TYR A 428 2.99 7.76 -34.56
CA TYR A 428 2.38 7.05 -33.45
C TYR A 428 3.37 6.86 -32.30
N LEU A 429 4.57 6.34 -32.58
CA LEU A 429 5.60 6.11 -31.56
C LEU A 429 6.08 7.41 -30.93
N VAL A 430 6.23 8.51 -31.69
CA VAL A 430 6.53 9.83 -31.11
C VAL A 430 5.42 10.26 -30.16
N LYS A 431 4.16 10.00 -30.51
CA LYS A 431 3.03 10.39 -29.66
C LYS A 431 2.94 9.57 -28.37
N GLU A 432 3.30 8.29 -28.41
CA GLU A 432 3.27 7.39 -27.25
C GLU A 432 4.51 7.53 -26.35
N LEU A 433 5.69 7.71 -26.95
CA LEU A 433 6.97 7.66 -26.24
C LEU A 433 7.52 9.04 -25.85
N THR A 434 6.92 10.13 -26.34
CA THR A 434 7.38 11.50 -26.06
C THR A 434 6.23 12.40 -25.60
N GLN A 435 6.57 13.55 -25.00
CA GLN A 435 5.59 14.56 -24.55
C GLN A 435 5.28 15.61 -25.62
N LYS A 436 5.56 15.32 -26.89
CA LYS A 436 5.40 16.28 -28.00
C LYS A 436 3.92 16.46 -28.38
N SER A 437 3.55 17.69 -28.67
CA SER A 437 2.21 18.04 -29.15
C SER A 437 2.02 17.67 -30.62
N LEU A 438 0.77 17.46 -31.06
CA LEU A 438 0.48 17.10 -32.47
C LEU A 438 1.05 18.11 -33.48
N PRO A 439 1.04 19.44 -33.23
CA PRO A 439 1.71 20.40 -34.10
C PRO A 439 3.23 20.23 -34.16
N GLU A 440 3.90 20.01 -33.03
CA GLU A 440 5.36 19.79 -32.98
C GLU A 440 5.77 18.51 -33.71
N ILE A 441 4.96 17.46 -33.58
CA ILE A 441 5.15 16.21 -34.33
C ILE A 441 5.00 16.51 -35.82
N GLY A 442 3.93 17.16 -36.24
CA GLY A 442 3.68 17.51 -37.64
C GLY A 442 4.82 18.32 -38.28
N ALA A 443 5.34 19.31 -37.55
CA ALA A 443 6.51 20.10 -37.97
C ALA A 443 7.74 19.22 -38.24
N SER A 444 8.01 18.27 -37.35
CA SER A 444 9.16 17.36 -37.42
C SER A 444 9.05 16.30 -38.52
N PHE A 445 7.88 16.13 -39.12
CA PHE A 445 7.65 15.28 -40.29
C PHE A 445 7.36 16.14 -41.53
N GLY A 446 8.22 17.12 -41.84
CA GLY A 446 8.14 17.89 -43.08
C GLY A 446 6.97 18.90 -43.15
N GLY A 447 6.61 19.50 -42.00
CA GLY A 447 5.60 20.56 -41.95
C GLY A 447 4.17 20.09 -42.18
N ARG A 448 3.80 18.93 -41.63
CA ARG A 448 2.45 18.35 -41.76
C ARG A 448 1.47 18.95 -40.75
N ASP A 449 0.21 19.05 -41.16
CA ASP A 449 -0.86 19.49 -40.27
C ASP A 449 -1.08 18.50 -39.11
N HIS A 450 -1.40 19.05 -37.93
CA HIS A 450 -1.72 18.29 -36.72
C HIS A 450 -2.83 17.25 -36.93
N THR A 451 -3.77 17.51 -37.85
CA THR A 451 -4.84 16.57 -38.24
C THR A 451 -4.30 15.32 -38.94
N THR A 452 -3.20 15.44 -39.70
CA THR A 452 -2.52 14.30 -40.34
C THR A 452 -1.90 13.38 -39.28
N VAL A 453 -1.28 13.97 -38.25
CA VAL A 453 -0.72 13.23 -37.12
C VAL A 453 -1.83 12.53 -36.34
N LEU A 454 -2.92 13.24 -36.05
CA LEU A 454 -4.09 12.68 -35.35
C LEU A 454 -4.68 11.48 -36.11
N HIS A 455 -4.83 11.59 -37.42
CA HIS A 455 -5.30 10.50 -38.27
C HIS A 455 -4.34 9.30 -38.24
N ALA A 456 -3.02 9.53 -38.32
CA ALA A 456 -2.02 8.48 -38.22
C ALA A 456 -2.10 7.72 -36.89
N VAL A 457 -2.18 8.45 -35.77
CA VAL A 457 -2.26 7.87 -34.42
C VAL A 457 -3.54 7.05 -34.23
N ARG A 458 -4.70 7.54 -34.69
CA ARG A 458 -5.96 6.80 -34.61
C ARG A 458 -5.90 5.50 -35.41
N LYS A 459 -5.43 5.59 -36.65
CA LYS A 459 -5.32 4.44 -37.54
C LYS A 459 -4.43 3.34 -36.95
N ILE A 460 -3.23 3.67 -36.46
CA ILE A 460 -2.34 2.66 -35.85
C ILE A 460 -2.95 2.06 -34.57
N ASN A 461 -3.69 2.85 -33.78
CA ASN A 461 -4.40 2.36 -32.61
C ASN A 461 -5.56 1.39 -32.93
N GLU A 462 -6.22 1.58 -34.07
CA GLU A 462 -7.25 0.66 -34.58
C GLU A 462 -6.61 -0.60 -35.16
N ASP A 463 -5.62 -0.43 -36.04
CA ASP A 463 -4.94 -1.54 -36.73
C ASP A 463 -4.25 -2.49 -35.73
N LYS A 464 -3.60 -1.97 -34.67
CA LYS A 464 -2.88 -2.81 -33.68
C LYS A 464 -3.79 -3.74 -32.86
N ARG A 465 -5.10 -3.45 -32.79
CA ARG A 465 -6.07 -4.29 -32.06
C ARG A 465 -6.45 -5.54 -32.83
N VAL A 466 -6.37 -5.46 -34.16
CA VAL A 466 -6.83 -6.51 -35.08
C VAL A 466 -5.65 -7.26 -35.70
N ASP A 467 -4.54 -6.55 -35.95
CA ASP A 467 -3.33 -7.11 -36.55
C ASP A 467 -2.28 -7.45 -35.49
N THR A 468 -2.20 -8.74 -35.15
CA THR A 468 -1.23 -9.29 -34.20
C THR A 468 0.21 -9.11 -34.64
N LYS A 469 0.46 -9.11 -35.95
CA LYS A 469 1.80 -8.90 -36.52
C LYS A 469 2.23 -7.45 -36.31
N LEU A 470 1.36 -6.49 -36.62
CA LEU A 470 1.61 -5.07 -36.36
C LEU A 470 1.86 -4.81 -34.87
N ASN A 471 1.07 -5.42 -33.98
CA ASN A 471 1.27 -5.25 -32.55
C ASN A 471 2.64 -5.76 -32.08
N HIS A 472 3.10 -6.89 -32.62
CA HIS A 472 4.44 -7.41 -32.36
C HIS A 472 5.55 -6.49 -32.92
N GLU A 473 5.39 -5.97 -34.15
CA GLU A 473 6.33 -5.02 -34.75
C GLU A 473 6.45 -3.72 -33.91
N LEU A 474 5.33 -3.19 -33.42
CA LEU A 474 5.33 -2.02 -32.53
C LEU A 474 6.05 -2.31 -31.21
N HIS A 475 5.81 -3.47 -30.59
CA HIS A 475 6.48 -3.85 -29.36
C HIS A 475 8.00 -3.99 -29.54
N LEU A 476 8.45 -4.56 -30.66
CA LEU A 476 9.87 -4.66 -31.00
C LEU A 476 10.50 -3.28 -31.17
N LEU A 477 9.86 -2.38 -31.92
CA LEU A 477 10.33 -1.01 -32.11
C LEU A 477 10.39 -0.24 -30.78
N GLU A 478 9.40 -0.40 -29.91
CA GLU A 478 9.40 0.19 -28.57
C GLU A 478 10.56 -0.33 -27.71
N GLN A 479 10.86 -1.63 -27.79
CA GLN A 479 11.98 -2.22 -27.05
C GLN A 479 13.32 -1.67 -27.54
N ILE A 480 13.54 -1.60 -28.86
CA ILE A 480 14.75 -1.01 -29.46
C ILE A 480 14.93 0.45 -29.05
N LEU A 481 13.84 1.21 -28.94
CA LEU A 481 13.88 2.62 -28.56
C LEU A 481 14.11 2.84 -27.07
N LYS A 482 13.68 1.90 -26.22
CA LYS A 482 13.82 1.98 -24.75
C LYS A 482 15.18 1.45 -24.24
N GLY A 483 15.95 0.77 -25.10
CA GLY A 483 17.23 0.15 -24.76
C GLY A 483 17.07 -1.32 -24.38
#